data_AF-A0A975JI25-F1
#
_entry.id   AF-A0A975JI25-F1
#
_cell.length_a   1.000
_cell.length_b   1.000
_cell.length_c   1.000
_cell.angle_alpha   90.00
_cell.angle_beta   90.00
_cell.angle_gamma   90.00
#
_symmetry.space_group_name_H-M   'P 1'
#
loop_
_entity.id
_entity.type
_entity.pdbx_description
1 polymer ?
#
loop_
_entity_poly.entity_id
_entity_poly.type
_entity_poly.pdbx_seq_one_letter_code
_entity_poly.pdbx_strand_id
1 'polypeptide(L)'
;MPSIELSRLQGVSAPRALSESDRAQLDARAKPRADGAADRAATPGVAIEVGALVDAGQPPVDSDRVAEIRAALEDGSYPLVPARIADAMIAARVGFTLAGER
;
A
#
# COMPACT_ATOMS: atom_id res chain seq x y z
N MET A 1 17.12 -30.35 -13.05
CA MET A 1 16.96 -28.92 -13.34
C MET A 1 15.53 -28.74 -13.87
N PRO A 2 14.60 -28.16 -13.10
CA PRO A 2 13.23 -27.96 -13.57
C PRO A 2 13.19 -26.86 -14.64
N SER A 3 12.70 -27.18 -15.83
CA SER A 3 12.50 -26.23 -16.94
C SER A 3 11.37 -25.27 -16.61
N ILE A 4 11.65 -23.96 -16.67
CA ILE A 4 10.65 -22.91 -16.52
C ILE A 4 9.99 -22.71 -17.88
N GLU A 5 8.71 -23.03 -17.99
CA GLU A 5 7.92 -22.83 -19.21
C GLU A 5 7.68 -21.33 -19.44
N LEU A 6 8.43 -20.75 -20.39
CA LEU A 6 8.29 -19.35 -20.84
C LEU A 6 6.90 -19.00 -21.40
N SER A 7 6.05 -20.01 -21.66
CA SER A 7 4.68 -19.84 -22.16
C SER A 7 3.74 -19.14 -21.16
N ARG A 8 4.08 -19.09 -19.86
CA ARG A 8 3.29 -18.37 -18.84
C ARG A 8 3.74 -16.93 -18.59
N LEU A 9 4.79 -16.45 -19.26
CA LEU A 9 5.19 -15.05 -19.20
C LEU A 9 4.34 -14.23 -20.17
N GLN A 10 3.04 -14.16 -19.90
CA GLN A 10 2.15 -13.29 -20.66
C GLN A 10 2.48 -11.87 -20.26
N GLY A 11 3.11 -11.16 -21.20
CA GLY A 11 3.89 -9.96 -20.99
C GLY A 11 3.18 -8.90 -20.17
N VAL A 12 3.95 -8.24 -19.31
CA VAL A 12 3.63 -6.93 -18.78
C VAL A 12 3.41 -6.01 -19.99
N SER A 13 2.14 -5.73 -20.28
CA SER A 13 1.77 -4.84 -21.39
C SER A 13 1.95 -3.39 -20.97
N ALA A 14 2.33 -2.54 -21.91
CA ALA A 14 2.43 -1.11 -21.67
C ALA A 14 1.08 -0.57 -21.14
N PRO A 15 1.10 0.42 -20.22
CA PRO A 15 -0.14 0.98 -19.69
C PRO A 15 -0.97 1.56 -20.83
N ARG A 16 -2.13 0.94 -21.09
CA ARG A 16 -3.10 1.41 -22.09
C ARG A 16 -4.26 2.11 -21.40
N ALA A 17 -4.86 3.10 -22.07
CA ALA A 17 -6.09 3.71 -21.60
C ALA A 17 -7.22 2.66 -21.54
N LEU A 18 -7.92 2.61 -20.42
CA LEU A 18 -9.07 1.73 -20.23
C LEU A 18 -10.29 2.26 -20.99
N SER A 19 -10.99 1.37 -21.67
CA SER A 19 -12.27 1.69 -22.28
C SER A 19 -13.36 1.87 -21.22
N GLU A 20 -14.46 2.51 -21.58
CA GLU A 20 -15.62 2.67 -20.69
C GLU A 20 -16.20 1.32 -20.27
N SER A 21 -16.17 0.33 -21.17
CA SER A 21 -16.55 -1.06 -20.88
C SER A 21 -15.62 -1.73 -19.87
N ASP A 22 -14.31 -1.51 -19.96
CA ASP A 22 -13.34 -2.06 -19.01
C ASP A 22 -13.56 -1.46 -17.61
N ARG A 23 -13.83 -0.15 -17.52
CA ARG A 23 -14.15 0.53 -16.26
C ARG A 23 -15.45 0.01 -15.64
N ALA A 24 -16.51 -0.12 -16.45
CA ALA A 24 -17.80 -0.64 -15.98
C ALA A 24 -17.70 -2.07 -15.43
N GLN A 25 -16.82 -2.90 -16.00
CA GLN A 25 -16.61 -4.27 -15.54
C GLN A 25 -15.87 -4.35 -14.20
N LEU A 26 -14.94 -3.41 -13.95
CA LEU A 26 -14.25 -3.27 -12.67
C LEU A 26 -15.21 -2.77 -11.57
N ASP A 27 -16.06 -1.78 -11.87
CA ASP A 27 -17.08 -1.29 -10.94
C ASP A 27 -18.13 -2.36 -10.59
N ALA A 28 -18.52 -3.18 -11.57
CA ALA A 28 -19.42 -4.30 -11.34
C ALA A 28 -18.81 -5.38 -10.44
N ARG A 29 -17.48 -5.53 -10.45
CA ARG A 29 -16.76 -6.46 -9.58
C ARG A 29 -16.49 -5.89 -8.18
N ALA A 30 -16.44 -4.57 -8.04
CA ALA A 30 -16.29 -3.87 -6.76
C ALA A 30 -17.58 -3.80 -5.92
N LYS A 31 -18.75 -4.04 -6.52
CA LYS A 31 -20.00 -4.16 -5.76
C LYS A 31 -20.00 -5.41 -4.88
N PRO A 32 -20.32 -5.31 -3.56
CA PRO A 32 -20.51 -6.50 -2.73
C PRO A 32 -21.67 -7.29 -3.32
N ARG A 33 -21.38 -8.51 -3.78
CA ARG A 33 -22.40 -9.43 -4.25
C ARG A 33 -23.16 -9.93 -3.03
N ALA A 34 -24.37 -9.41 -2.83
CA ALA A 34 -25.32 -9.97 -1.88
C ALA A 34 -25.52 -11.46 -2.19
N ASP A 35 -25.56 -12.26 -1.13
CA ASP A 35 -25.59 -13.72 -1.15
C ASP A 35 -26.70 -14.24 -2.07
N GLY A 36 -26.26 -14.78 -3.20
CA GLY A 36 -27.09 -15.47 -4.16
C GLY A 36 -26.28 -16.63 -4.70
N ALA A 37 -26.53 -17.81 -4.12
CA ALA A 37 -26.02 -19.08 -4.58
C ALA A 37 -26.30 -19.22 -6.08
N ALA A 38 -25.26 -19.03 -6.87
CA ALA A 38 -25.23 -19.38 -8.28
C ALA A 38 -23.92 -20.10 -8.49
N ASP A 39 -24.07 -21.41 -8.66
CA ASP A 39 -23.12 -22.41 -9.09
C ASP A 39 -22.06 -21.81 -10.04
N ARG A 40 -20.85 -21.57 -9.50
CA ARG A 40 -19.66 -21.36 -10.31
C ARG A 40 -18.95 -22.69 -10.35
N ALA A 41 -19.09 -23.37 -11.49
CA ALA A 41 -18.28 -24.53 -11.84
C ALA A 41 -16.81 -24.27 -11.44
N ALA A 42 -16.31 -25.10 -10.52
CA ALA A 42 -15.01 -24.94 -9.92
C ALA A 42 -13.90 -25.28 -10.93
N THR A 43 -13.28 -24.26 -11.50
CA THR A 43 -11.93 -24.40 -12.06
C THR A 43 -10.99 -24.64 -10.88
N PRO A 44 -10.10 -25.65 -10.90
CA PRO A 44 -9.14 -25.87 -9.82
C PRO A 44 -8.10 -24.76 -9.83
N GLY A 45 -8.41 -23.66 -9.12
CA GLY A 45 -7.49 -22.58 -8.84
C GLY A 45 -6.74 -22.81 -7.53
N VAL A 46 -5.54 -22.26 -7.43
CA VAL A 46 -4.76 -22.22 -6.19
C VAL A 46 -5.52 -21.37 -5.16
N ALA A 47 -5.88 -21.98 -4.04
CA ALA A 47 -6.40 -21.27 -2.87
C ALA A 47 -5.23 -20.53 -2.21
N ILE A 48 -5.31 -19.19 -2.16
CA ILE A 48 -4.38 -18.38 -1.39
C ILE A 48 -4.97 -18.23 0.00
N GLU A 49 -4.31 -18.81 1.00
CA GLU A 49 -4.61 -18.49 2.39
C GLU A 49 -4.06 -17.10 2.69
N VAL A 50 -4.95 -16.15 2.92
CA VAL A 50 -4.60 -14.81 3.38
C VAL A 50 -4.39 -14.91 4.89
N GLY A 51 -3.13 -14.89 5.32
CA GLY A 51 -2.75 -14.93 6.73
C GLY A 51 -3.37 -13.76 7.50
N ALA A 52 -3.69 -14.01 8.78
CA ALA A 52 -4.30 -13.02 9.67
C ALA A 52 -3.50 -11.71 9.72
N LEU A 53 -4.24 -10.59 9.80
CA LEU A 53 -3.69 -9.25 9.99
C LEU A 53 -2.70 -9.27 11.17
N VAL A 54 -1.42 -9.13 10.87
CA VAL A 54 -0.38 -9.00 11.88
C VAL A 54 -0.58 -7.65 12.56
N ASP A 55 -0.78 -7.66 13.88
CA ASP A 55 -0.77 -6.45 14.70
C ASP A 55 0.60 -5.80 14.59
N ALA A 56 0.71 -4.78 13.74
CA ALA A 56 1.88 -3.95 13.64
C ALA A 56 1.87 -3.05 14.87
N GLY A 57 2.42 -3.55 15.98
CA GLY A 57 2.53 -2.80 17.23
C GLY A 57 3.26 -1.46 17.05
N GLN A 58 3.52 -0.77 18.17
CA GLN A 58 4.14 0.56 18.11
C GLN A 58 5.39 0.58 17.21
N PRO A 59 5.50 1.56 16.29
CA PRO A 59 6.71 1.72 15.51
C PRO A 59 7.91 1.93 16.44
N PRO A 60 9.08 1.36 16.14
CA PRO A 60 10.26 1.52 16.96
C PRO A 60 10.69 2.98 16.96
N VAL A 61 10.56 3.65 18.11
CA VAL A 61 11.04 5.03 18.32
C VAL A 61 12.30 4.98 19.15
N ASP A 62 13.34 5.70 18.70
CA ASP A 62 14.59 5.88 19.44
C ASP A 62 14.44 7.02 20.46
N SER A 63 14.35 6.66 21.75
CA SER A 63 14.16 7.61 22.84
C SER A 63 15.37 8.51 23.08
N ASP A 64 16.58 7.98 22.90
CA ASP A 64 17.81 8.71 23.14
C ASP A 64 17.95 9.79 22.07
N ARG A 65 17.64 9.44 20.83
CA ARG A 65 17.61 10.40 19.72
C ARG A 65 16.61 11.53 19.93
N VAL A 66 15.43 11.22 20.48
CA VAL A 66 14.43 12.25 20.81
C VAL A 66 14.93 13.20 21.89
N ALA A 67 15.64 12.69 22.89
CA ALA A 67 16.21 13.52 23.96
C ALA A 67 17.29 14.47 23.43
N GLU A 68 18.20 13.99 22.56
CA GLU A 68 19.23 14.82 21.91
C GLU A 68 18.62 15.95 21.08
N ILE A 69 17.61 15.63 20.25
CA ILE A 69 16.95 16.62 19.41
C ILE A 69 16.25 17.68 20.27
N ARG A 70 15.63 17.27 21.39
CA ARG A 70 14.99 18.21 22.32
C ARG A 70 16.00 19.17 22.93
N ALA A 71 17.15 18.68 23.39
CA ALA A 71 18.22 19.52 23.90
C ALA A 71 18.74 20.51 22.83
N ALA A 72 18.94 20.04 21.60
CA ALA A 72 19.40 20.88 20.49
C ALA A 72 18.36 21.93 20.03
N LEU A 73 17.08 21.72 20.33
CA LEU A 73 16.03 22.72 20.10
C LEU A 73 16.02 23.78 21.20
N GLU A 74 16.26 23.38 22.45
CA GLU A 74 16.34 24.29 23.60
C GLU A 74 17.56 25.22 23.50
N ASP A 75 18.70 24.72 23.05
CA ASP A 75 19.93 25.50 22.86
C ASP A 75 19.95 26.31 21.53
N GLY A 76 18.98 26.07 20.65
CA GLY A 76 18.84 26.74 19.36
C GLY A 76 19.85 26.31 18.29
N SER A 77 20.64 25.26 18.52
CA SER A 77 21.61 24.73 17.56
C SER A 77 20.97 23.86 16.48
N TYR A 78 19.74 23.38 16.70
CA TYR A 78 19.00 22.62 15.71
C TYR A 78 18.44 23.52 14.60
N PRO A 79 18.86 23.35 13.33
CA PRO A 79 18.49 24.28 12.26
C PRO A 79 17.04 24.11 11.82
N LEU A 80 16.24 25.15 12.04
CA LEU A 80 14.86 25.23 11.52
C LEU A 80 14.87 25.92 10.15
N VAL A 81 14.62 25.15 9.09
CA VAL A 81 14.59 25.65 7.70
C VAL A 81 13.14 25.60 7.19
N PRO A 82 12.51 26.73 6.82
CA PRO A 82 11.12 26.76 6.37
C PRO A 82 10.80 25.78 5.23
N ALA A 83 11.71 25.64 4.26
CA ALA A 83 11.56 24.68 3.17
C ALA A 83 11.48 23.23 3.65
N ARG A 84 12.29 22.84 4.65
CA ARG A 84 12.26 21.49 5.24
C ARG A 84 10.97 21.22 6.02
N ILE A 85 10.44 22.25 6.68
CA ILE A 85 9.17 22.14 7.41
C ILE A 85 8.02 21.94 6.41
N ALA A 86 7.98 22.70 5.32
CA ALA A 86 6.98 22.55 4.28
C ALA A 86 7.02 21.14 3.64
N ASP A 87 8.21 20.63 3.33
CA ASP A 87 8.41 19.28 2.81
C ASP A 87 7.90 18.21 3.79
N ALA A 88 8.25 18.33 5.08
CA ALA A 88 7.78 17.43 6.12
C ALA A 88 6.25 17.45 6.29
N MET A 89 5.59 18.60 6.16
CA MET A 89 4.13 18.68 6.21
C MET A 89 3.46 17.99 5.02
N ILE A 90 4.02 18.13 3.81
CA ILE A 90 3.53 17.45 2.61
C ILE A 90 3.75 15.94 2.76
N ALA A 91 4.94 15.52 3.17
CA ALA A 91 5.28 14.11 3.41
C ALA A 91 4.40 13.49 4.50
N ALA A 92 4.13 14.19 5.58
CA ALA A 92 3.23 13.73 6.64
C ALA A 92 1.78 13.59 6.12
N ARG A 93 1.30 14.52 5.29
CA ARG A 93 -0.02 14.41 4.67
C ARG A 93 -0.09 13.19 3.75
N VAL A 94 0.87 13.03 2.85
CA VAL A 94 0.91 11.92 1.88
C VAL A 94 1.12 10.57 2.59
N GLY A 95 2.03 10.52 3.55
CA GLY A 95 2.32 9.33 4.35
C GLY A 95 1.14 8.91 5.22
N PHE A 96 0.46 9.86 5.87
CA PHE A 96 -0.75 9.56 6.66
C PHE A 96 -1.92 9.12 5.78
N THR A 97 -2.11 9.74 4.60
CA THR A 97 -3.18 9.30 3.67
C THR A 97 -2.91 7.90 3.10
N LEU A 98 -1.65 7.56 2.82
CA LEU A 98 -1.29 6.22 2.33
C LEU A 98 -1.31 5.16 3.43
N ALA A 99 -1.06 5.55 4.69
CA ALA A 99 -1.14 4.67 5.85
C ALA A 99 -2.59 4.38 6.27
N GLY A 100 -3.55 5.28 5.98
CA GLY A 100 -4.97 5.08 6.26
C GLY A 100 -5.73 4.22 5.25
N GLU A 101 -5.09 3.83 4.14
CA GLU A 101 -5.66 2.94 3.11
C GLU A 101 -5.14 1.49 3.20
N ARG A 102 -4.53 1.10 4.33
CA ARG A 102 -4.08 -0.28 4.59
C ARG A 102 -4.71 -0.88 5.83
#